data_AF-A0AAJ1FUW1-F1
#
_entry.id   AF-A0AAJ1FUW1-F1
#
_cell.length_a   1.000
_cell.length_b   1.000
_cell.length_c   1.000
_cell.angle_alpha   90.00
_cell.angle_beta   90.00
_cell.angle_gamma   90.00
#
_symmetry.space_group_name_H-M   'P 1'
#
loop_
_entity.id
_entity.type
_entity.pdbx_description
1 polymer ?
#
loop_
_entity_poly.entity_id
_entity_poly.type
_entity_poly.pdbx_seq_one_letter_code
_entity_poly.pdbx_strand_id
1 'polypeptide(L)'
;MNYRQYKKGEENRICEMYYKSFEASEGEKEGRLIKNLVKDFFQLTPTKNIYVFVAEDEGIIVGSIILTRMETDNTEKYSFFLQ
;
A
#
# COMPACT_ATOMS: atom_id res chain seq x y z
N MET A 1 13.17 -2.47 13.92
CA MET A 1 12.31 -2.87 12.79
C MET A 1 11.44 -4.07 13.12
N ASN A 2 10.12 -3.89 13.17
CA ASN A 2 9.09 -4.91 13.36
C ASN A 2 8.19 -4.98 12.13
N TYR A 3 7.70 -6.16 11.78
CA TYR A 3 6.77 -6.36 10.66
C TYR A 3 5.42 -6.82 11.17
N ARG A 4 4.34 -6.22 10.67
CA ARG A 4 2.97 -6.56 11.07
C ARG A 4 1.97 -6.23 9.98
N GLN A 5 0.77 -6.78 10.09
CA GLN A 5 -0.36 -6.29 9.32
C GLN A 5 -0.68 -4.84 9.74
N TYR A 6 -1.09 -4.01 8.79
CA TYR A 6 -1.56 -2.66 9.12
C TYR A 6 -2.79 -2.72 10.03
N LYS A 7 -2.98 -1.69 10.84
CA LYS A 7 -4.18 -1.49 11.64
C LYS A 7 -5.08 -0.47 10.95
N LYS A 8 -6.39 -0.68 11.04
CA LYS A 8 -7.37 0.31 10.60
C LYS A 8 -7.10 1.65 11.29
N GLY A 9 -7.11 2.75 10.54
CA GLY A 9 -6.70 4.08 10.98
C GLY A 9 -5.26 4.46 10.65
N GLU A 10 -4.45 3.52 10.15
CA GLU A 10 -3.07 3.79 9.71
C GLU A 10 -2.95 4.11 8.22
N GLU A 11 -4.04 4.09 7.46
CA GLU A 11 -4.08 4.25 6.00
C GLU A 11 -3.42 5.58 5.59
N ASN A 12 -3.72 6.67 6.30
CA ASN A 12 -3.11 7.97 6.05
C ASN A 12 -1.59 7.96 6.29
N ARG A 13 -1.12 7.27 7.33
CA ARG A 13 0.33 7.17 7.62
C ARG A 13 1.05 6.41 6.52
N ILE A 14 0.42 5.37 5.98
CA ILE A 14 0.93 4.59 4.85
C ILE A 14 0.95 5.45 3.58
N CYS A 15 -0.14 6.18 3.29
CA CYS A 15 -0.20 7.09 2.14
C CYS A 15 0.88 8.18 2.20
N GLU A 16 1.12 8.78 3.36
CA GLU A 16 2.18 9.78 3.53
C GLU A 16 3.59 9.18 3.41
N MET A 17 3.79 7.94 3.85
CA MET A 17 5.06 7.23 3.69
C MET A 17 5.40 7.03 2.21
N TYR A 18 4.44 6.56 1.40
CA TYR A 18 4.61 6.47 -0.05
C TYR A 18 4.85 7.84 -0.69
N TYR A 19 4.04 8.85 -0.32
CA TYR A 19 4.21 10.22 -0.82
C TYR A 19 5.65 10.72 -0.63
N LYS A 20 6.16 10.67 0.61
CA LYS A 20 7.50 11.17 0.94
C LYS A 20 8.59 10.39 0.23
N SER A 21 8.42 9.08 0.09
CA SER A 21 9.42 8.22 -0.55
C SER A 21 9.57 8.55 -2.04
N PHE A 22 8.44 8.68 -2.75
CA PHE A 22 8.43 8.99 -4.19
C PHE A 22 8.63 10.47 -4.48
N GLU A 23 8.23 11.38 -3.58
CA GLU A 23 8.59 12.80 -3.67
C GLU A 23 10.11 12.98 -3.60
N ALA A 24 10.78 12.27 -2.69
CA ALA A 24 12.22 12.38 -2.51
C ALA A 24 13.03 11.79 -3.68
N SER A 25 12.52 10.76 -4.37
CA SER A 25 13.23 10.11 -5.47
C SER A 25 12.83 10.62 -6.86
N GLU A 26 11.53 10.83 -7.11
CA GLU A 26 10.94 11.12 -8.43
C GLU A 26 10.26 12.50 -8.51
N GLY A 27 10.18 13.22 -7.38
CA GLY A 27 9.60 14.56 -7.28
C GLY A 27 8.12 14.60 -6.89
N GLU A 28 7.65 15.81 -6.55
CA GLU A 28 6.33 16.04 -5.95
C GLU A 28 5.16 15.44 -6.75
N LYS A 29 5.21 15.56 -8.08
CA LYS A 29 4.15 15.07 -8.96
C LYS A 29 3.98 13.55 -8.83
N GLU A 30 5.08 12.81 -8.86
CA GLU A 30 5.06 11.36 -8.72
C GLU A 30 4.67 10.95 -7.30
N GLY A 31 5.21 11.64 -6.29
CA GLY A 31 4.79 11.46 -4.89
C GLY A 31 3.26 11.58 -4.72
N ARG A 32 2.63 12.61 -5.30
CA ARG A 32 1.16 12.78 -5.26
C ARG A 32 0.43 11.69 -6.02
N LEU A 33 0.94 11.26 -7.17
CA LEU A 33 0.34 10.19 -7.97
C LEU A 33 0.30 8.88 -7.19
N ILE A 34 1.43 8.44 -6.62
CA ILE A 34 1.52 7.20 -5.85
C ILE A 34 0.71 7.29 -4.56
N LYS A 35 0.70 8.44 -3.89
CA LYS A 35 -0.17 8.67 -2.72
C LYS A 35 -1.65 8.41 -3.03
N ASN A 36 -2.13 8.92 -4.16
CA ASN A 36 -3.52 8.74 -4.58
C ASN A 36 -3.81 7.29 -4.95
N LEU A 37 -2.90 6.61 -5.65
CA LEU A 37 -3.02 5.19 -5.95
C LEU A 37 -3.15 4.33 -4.69
N VAL A 38 -2.28 4.56 -3.70
CA VAL A 38 -2.31 3.83 -2.43
C VAL A 38 -3.60 4.10 -1.67
N LYS A 39 -4.06 5.36 -1.67
CA LYS A 39 -5.36 5.72 -1.11
C LYS A 39 -6.51 4.99 -1.80
N ASP A 40 -6.47 4.88 -3.13
CA ASP A 40 -7.48 4.18 -3.92
C ASP A 40 -7.49 2.68 -3.61
N PHE A 41 -6.34 2.05 -3.33
CA PHE A 41 -6.32 0.65 -2.88
C PHE A 41 -7.13 0.47 -1.58
N PHE A 42 -6.97 1.35 -0.59
CA PHE A 42 -7.73 1.27 0.66
C PHE A 42 -9.22 1.58 0.48
N GLN A 43 -9.58 2.47 -0.45
CA GLN A 43 -10.97 2.94 -0.63
C GLN A 43 -11.80 2.06 -1.56
N LEU A 44 -11.18 1.55 -2.62
CA LEU A 44 -11.88 0.90 -3.73
C LEU A 44 -11.72 -0.63 -3.73
N THR A 45 -10.69 -1.16 -3.06
CA THR A 45 -10.49 -2.62 -2.99
C THR A 45 -11.30 -3.23 -1.85
N PRO A 46 -12.14 -4.25 -2.11
CA PRO A 46 -12.83 -4.96 -1.04
C PRO A 46 -11.85 -5.50 0.01
N THR A 47 -12.18 -5.39 1.30
CA THR A 47 -11.29 -5.80 2.40
C THR A 47 -10.81 -7.24 2.30
N LYS A 48 -11.61 -8.15 1.71
CA LYS A 48 -11.24 -9.56 1.46
C LYS A 48 -10.16 -9.75 0.38
N ASN A 49 -9.92 -8.73 -0.44
CA ASN A 49 -9.05 -8.74 -1.60
C ASN A 49 -7.81 -7.85 -1.42
N ILE A 50 -7.59 -7.25 -0.25
CA ILE A 50 -6.42 -6.42 0.05
C ILE A 50 -5.71 -6.91 1.31
N TYR A 51 -4.39 -7.06 1.21
CA TYR A 51 -3.52 -7.45 2.30
C TYR A 51 -2.39 -6.44 2.38
N VAL A 52 -2.25 -5.77 3.52
CA VAL A 52 -1.21 -4.75 3.71
C VAL A 52 -0.38 -5.07 4.94
N PHE A 53 0.93 -5.12 4.73
CA PHE A 53 1.91 -5.31 5.80
C PHE A 53 2.81 -4.09 5.87
N VAL A 54 3.20 -3.72 7.08
CA VAL A 54 4.05 -2.55 7.35
C VAL A 54 5.33 -2.98 8.04
N ALA A 55 6.42 -2.30 7.70
CA ALA A 55 7.65 -2.27 8.47
C ALA A 55 7.59 -1.05 9.40
N GLU A 56 7.73 -1.28 10.70
CA GLU A 56 7.70 -0.26 11.74
C GLU A 56 9.05 -0.19 12.45
N ASP A 57 9.58 1.01 12.58
CA ASP A 57 10.78 1.29 13.38
C ASP A 57 10.47 2.40 14.38
N GLU A 58 10.71 2.14 15.67
CA GLU A 58 10.41 3.07 16.76
C GLU A 58 8.97 3.65 16.72
N GLY A 59 7.99 2.84 16.33
CA GLY A 59 6.58 3.26 16.22
C GLY A 59 6.25 4.04 14.94
N ILE A 60 7.21 4.24 14.04
CA ILE A 60 7.06 4.92 12.75
C ILE A 60 6.97 3.87 11.64
N ILE A 61 5.98 3.99 10.75
CA ILE A 61 5.90 3.17 9.55
C ILE A 61 6.94 3.68 8.56
N VAL A 62 7.93 2.84 8.27
CA VAL A 62 9.06 3.17 7.38
C VAL A 62 8.99 2.45 6.03
N GLY A 63 8.02 1.54 5.88
CA GLY A 63 7.76 0.84 4.62
C GLY A 63 6.48 0.03 4.69
N SER A 64 5.97 -0.37 3.52
CA SER A 64 4.84 -1.28 3.43
C SER A 64 4.84 -2.05 2.13
N ILE A 65 4.12 -3.16 2.12
CA ILE A 65 3.76 -3.90 0.91
C ILE A 65 2.25 -4.04 0.86
N ILE A 66 1.66 -3.74 -0.30
CA ILE A 66 0.23 -3.86 -0.56
C ILE A 66 0.05 -4.96 -1.60
N LEU A 67 -0.75 -5.97 -1.26
CA LEU A 67 -1.08 -7.09 -2.12
C LEU A 67 -2.58 -7.05 -2.38
N THR A 68 -2.97 -6.99 -3.65
CA THR A 68 -4.38 -7.09 -4.05
C THR A 68 -4.64 -8.36 -4.84
N ARG A 69 -5.78 -8.99 -4.59
CA ARG A 69 -6.25 -10.16 -5.34
C ARG A 69 -7.03 -9.69 -6.57
N MET A 70 -6.54 -10.01 -7.77
CA MET A 70 -7.31 -9.87 -9.00
C MET A 70 -8.08 -11.14 -9.30
N GLU A 71 -9.37 -11.00 -9.59
CA GLU A 71 -10.19 -12.07 -10.14
C GLU A 71 -10.00 -12.03 -11.67
N THR A 72 -9.52 -13.13 -12.25
CA THR A 72 -9.46 -13.29 -13.70
C THR A 72 -10.52 -14.30 -14.11
N ASP A 73 -11.06 -14.18 -15.33
CA ASP A 73 -12.09 -15.07 -15.87
C ASP A 73 -11.65 -16.56 -15.92
N ASN A 74 -10.37 -16.84 -15.67
CA ASN A 74 -9.83 -18.18 -15.54
C ASN A 74 -9.68 -18.52 -14.05
N THR A 75 -10.68 -19.24 -13.53
CA THR A 75 -10.95 -19.50 -12.10
C THR A 75 -9.87 -20.28 -11.33
N GLU A 76 -8.73 -20.64 -11.96
CA GLU A 76 -7.68 -21.46 -11.35
C GLU A 76 -6.36 -20.73 -11.06
N LYS A 77 -6.25 -19.41 -11.30
CA LYS A 77 -5.00 -18.67 -11.04
C LYS A 77 -5.22 -17.37 -10.27
N TYR A 78 -4.65 -17.30 -9.06
CA TYR A 78 -4.54 -16.06 -8.29
C TYR A 78 -3.30 -15.30 -8.74
N SER A 79 -3.48 -14.07 -9.22
CA SER A 79 -2.38 -13.16 -9.59
C SER A 79 -2.35 -12.00 -8.60
N PHE A 80 -1.16 -11.75 -8.02
CA PHE A 80 -0.88 -10.57 -7.20
C PHE A 80 0.00 -9.62 -8.00
N PHE A 81 -0.35 -8.34 -8.06
CA PHE A 81 0.51 -7.31 -8.65
C PHE A 81 1.30 -6.63 -7.54
N LEU A 82 2.61 -6.54 -7.72
CA LEU A 82 3.52 -5.78 -6.87
C LEU A 82 3.85 -4.49 -7.61
N GLN A 83 3.46 -3.33 -7.05
CA GLN A 83 3.96 -2.02 -7.47
C GLN A 83 4.76 -1.41 -6.32
#